data_AF-A0A8T5MUP1-F1
#
_entry.id   AF-A0A8T5MUP1-F1
#
_cell.length_a   1.000
_cell.length_b   1.000
_cell.length_c   1.000
_cell.angle_alpha   90.00
_cell.angle_beta   90.00
_cell.angle_gamma   90.00
#
_symmetry.space_group_name_H-M   'P 1'
#
loop_
_entity.id
_entity.type
_entity.pdbx_description
1 polymer ?
#
loop_
_entity_poly.entity_id
_entity_poly.type
_entity_poly.pdbx_seq_one_letter_code
_entity_poly.pdbx_strand_id
1 'polypeptide(L)'
;MPVIGINLKAVKATKIDKDIINVKVNNKADTTNVREENLPGIGEHGLLIDFEFSSIYNSDGKEVARIDMKGEVVYVGSDYKEIMKMWTKEKIIPEDTHIDIINTIFRRCVSKAIVLAEDIQLAPPIGLPFAQKKKKE
;
A
#
# COMPACT_ATOMS: atom_id res chain seq x y z
N MET A 1 1.62 -16.84 7.21
CA MET A 1 1.41 -15.40 6.87
C MET A 1 2.45 -14.61 7.65
N PRO A 2 3.58 -14.24 7.03
CA PRO A 2 4.70 -13.54 7.69
C PRO A 2 4.51 -12.02 7.84
N VAL A 3 3.45 -11.42 7.28
CA VAL A 3 3.19 -9.98 7.45
C VAL A 3 2.47 -9.74 8.78
N ILE A 4 3.14 -9.06 9.72
CA ILE A 4 2.66 -8.90 11.10
C ILE A 4 1.84 -7.62 11.26
N GLY A 5 2.16 -6.55 10.52
CA GLY A 5 1.49 -5.28 10.73
C GLY A 5 1.80 -4.23 9.68
N ILE A 6 0.96 -3.18 9.67
CA ILE A 6 1.15 -1.97 8.89
C ILE A 6 1.08 -0.78 9.86
N ASN A 7 2.07 0.10 9.77
CA ASN A 7 2.09 1.38 10.44
C ASN A 7 1.96 2.51 9.40
N LEU A 8 1.04 3.45 9.62
CA LEU A 8 0.86 4.62 8.77
C LEU A 8 1.64 5.80 9.35
N LYS A 9 2.61 6.30 8.60
CA LYS A 9 3.44 7.46 8.98
C LYS A 9 2.77 8.78 8.64
N ALA A 10 2.10 8.85 7.50
CA ALA A 10 1.46 10.06 7.02
C ALA A 10 0.22 9.74 6.20
N VAL A 11 -0.80 10.59 6.35
CA VAL A 11 -2.03 10.53 5.58
C VAL A 11 -2.36 11.96 5.13
N LYS A 12 -2.59 12.15 3.84
CA LYS A 12 -2.97 13.43 3.25
C LYS A 12 -4.15 13.22 2.32
N ALA A 13 -5.26 13.86 2.62
CA ALA A 13 -6.44 13.89 1.76
C ALA A 13 -6.63 15.31 1.24
N THR A 14 -6.72 15.47 -0.08
CA THR A 14 -6.89 16.78 -0.73
C THR A 14 -8.08 16.72 -1.68
N LYS A 15 -9.05 17.61 -1.49
CA LYS A 15 -10.16 17.84 -2.41
C LYS A 15 -9.86 19.11 -3.22
N ILE A 16 -9.81 18.96 -4.54
CA ILE A 16 -9.43 20.04 -5.47
C ILE A 16 -10.70 20.69 -6.03
N ASP A 17 -11.68 19.88 -6.43
CA ASP A 17 -12.92 20.36 -7.06
C ASP A 17 -14.18 19.99 -6.24
N LYS A 18 -15.24 20.78 -6.40
CA LYS A 18 -16.52 20.60 -5.73
C LYS A 18 -17.52 19.79 -6.57
N ASP A 19 -17.44 19.87 -7.89
CA ASP A 19 -18.35 19.18 -8.80
C ASP A 19 -17.74 17.84 -9.23
N ILE A 20 -18.25 16.78 -8.61
CA ILE A 20 -17.68 15.45 -8.72
C ILE A 20 -18.73 14.57 -9.41
N ILE A 21 -18.65 14.51 -10.75
CA ILE A 21 -19.62 13.81 -11.60
C ILE A 21 -18.87 12.74 -12.41
N ASN A 22 -19.25 11.47 -12.24
CA ASN A 22 -18.66 10.32 -12.93
C ASN A 22 -17.18 10.07 -12.57
N VAL A 23 -16.95 9.72 -11.31
CA VAL A 23 -15.61 9.57 -10.74
C VAL A 23 -14.98 8.23 -11.09
N LYS A 24 -13.79 8.28 -11.67
CA LYS A 24 -12.90 7.12 -11.81
C LYS A 24 -11.83 7.19 -10.72
N VAL A 25 -11.71 6.10 -9.97
CA VAL A 25 -10.71 5.99 -8.91
C VAL A 25 -9.58 5.10 -9.39
N ASN A 26 -8.35 5.59 -9.25
CA ASN A 26 -7.15 4.83 -9.51
C ASN A 26 -6.34 4.68 -8.22
N ASN A 27 -6.13 3.44 -7.79
CA ASN A 27 -5.39 3.12 -6.58
C ASN A 27 -4.04 2.53 -6.97
N LYS A 28 -2.96 3.18 -6.54
CA LYS A 28 -1.59 2.73 -6.74
C LYS A 28 -0.92 2.47 -5.40
N ALA A 29 -0.18 1.37 -5.30
CA ALA A 29 0.66 1.04 -4.16
C ALA A 29 2.06 0.70 -4.68
N ASP A 30 3.08 1.32 -4.11
CA ASP A 30 4.48 1.06 -4.43
C ASP A 30 5.29 0.90 -3.14
N THR A 31 6.28 0.01 -3.16
CA THR A 31 7.26 -0.15 -2.07
C THR A 31 8.49 0.71 -2.35
N THR A 32 8.80 1.63 -1.44
CA THR A 32 9.86 2.64 -1.64
C THR A 32 11.19 2.21 -1.04
N ASN A 33 11.18 1.49 0.09
CA ASN A 33 12.40 1.08 0.78
C ASN A 33 12.21 -0.20 1.61
N VAL A 34 13.29 -0.94 1.85
CA VAL A 34 13.31 -2.14 2.71
C VAL A 34 14.49 -2.01 3.67
N ARG A 35 14.23 -2.16 4.97
CA ARG A 35 15.21 -2.05 6.05
C ARG A 35 15.07 -3.24 6.98
N GLU A 36 16.20 -3.75 7.48
CA GLU A 36 16.18 -4.77 8.53
C GLU A 36 16.04 -4.10 9.89
N GLU A 37 15.14 -4.60 10.74
CA GLU A 37 14.97 -4.11 12.10
C GLU A 37 14.77 -5.29 13.07
N ASN A 38 15.38 -5.19 14.25
CA ASN A 38 15.09 -6.10 15.35
C ASN A 38 13.77 -5.68 15.98
N LEU A 39 12.81 -6.59 16.06
CA LEU A 39 11.49 -6.32 16.63
C LEU A 39 11.45 -6.80 18.09
N PRO A 40 11.73 -5.92 19.08
CA PRO A 40 11.64 -6.29 20.50
C PRO A 40 10.19 -6.62 20.85
N GLY A 41 9.90 -7.90 21.06
CA GLY A 41 8.56 -8.41 21.37
C GLY A 41 8.20 -9.71 20.64
N ILE A 42 8.86 -9.99 19.51
CA ILE A 42 8.61 -11.21 18.70
C ILE A 42 9.85 -12.11 18.69
N GLY A 43 11.01 -11.62 19.16
CA GLY A 43 12.24 -12.40 19.30
C GLY A 43 12.93 -12.73 17.97
N GLU A 44 12.43 -12.20 16.86
CA GLU A 44 12.94 -12.43 15.51
C GLU A 44 13.37 -11.12 14.83
N HIS A 45 14.33 -11.25 13.91
CA HIS A 45 14.70 -10.21 12.96
C HIS A 45 13.60 -10.07 11.91
N GLY A 46 13.16 -8.84 11.64
CA GLY A 46 12.14 -8.53 10.66
C GLY A 46 12.62 -7.53 9.60
N LEU A 47 11.79 -7.33 8.58
CA LEU A 47 11.96 -6.27 7.60
C LEU A 47 10.87 -5.22 7.80
N LEU A 48 11.29 -3.96 7.79
CA LEU A 48 10.44 -2.80 7.61
C LEU A 48 10.46 -2.40 6.14
N ILE A 49 9.29 -2.44 5.51
CA ILE A 49 9.10 -2.10 4.10
C ILE A 49 8.31 -0.81 4.03
N ASP A 50 8.99 0.29 3.73
CA ASP A 50 8.36 1.58 3.51
C ASP A 50 7.54 1.54 2.22
N PHE A 51 6.30 2.03 2.27
CA PHE A 51 5.38 2.04 1.14
C PHE A 51 4.71 3.39 0.97
N GLU A 52 4.29 3.65 -0.26
CA GLU A 52 3.46 4.78 -0.65
C GLU A 52 2.22 4.27 -1.37
N PHE A 53 1.07 4.76 -0.94
CA PHE A 53 -0.22 4.48 -1.53
C PHE A 53 -0.87 5.79 -1.97
N SER A 54 -1.37 5.83 -3.19
CA SER A 54 -2.10 6.97 -3.74
C SER A 54 -3.42 6.52 -4.34
N SER A 55 -4.51 7.14 -3.90
CA SER A 55 -5.84 7.01 -4.48
C SER A 55 -6.20 8.33 -5.16
N ILE A 56 -6.28 8.30 -6.48
CA ILE A 56 -6.52 9.48 -7.32
C ILE A 56 -7.93 9.39 -7.88
N TYR A 57 -8.72 10.44 -7.64
CA TYR A 57 -10.09 10.58 -8.11
C TYR A 57 -10.09 11.50 -9.32
N ASN A 58 -10.50 10.95 -10.46
CA ASN A 58 -10.58 11.68 -11.72
C ASN A 58 -12.03 11.83 -12.16
N SER A 59 -12.42 13.03 -12.58
CA SER A 59 -13.74 13.38 -13.09
C SER A 59 -13.55 14.07 -14.44
N ASP A 60 -14.18 13.57 -15.50
CA ASP A 60 -14.12 14.18 -16.84
C ASP A 60 -12.69 14.50 -17.33
N GLY A 61 -11.71 13.66 -16.97
CA GLY A 61 -10.30 13.83 -17.36
C GLY A 61 -9.48 14.78 -16.48
N LYS A 62 -10.01 15.28 -15.36
CA LYS A 62 -9.29 16.11 -14.39
C LYS A 62 -9.21 15.44 -13.02
N GLU A 63 -8.10 15.64 -12.32
CA GLU A 63 -7.95 15.23 -10.92
C GLU A 63 -8.82 16.12 -10.04
N VAL A 64 -9.82 15.55 -9.38
CA VAL A 64 -10.75 16.28 -8.50
C VAL A 64 -10.43 16.06 -7.03
N ALA A 65 -9.77 14.95 -6.70
CA ALA A 65 -9.28 14.70 -5.36
C ALA A 65 -8.16 13.65 -5.35
N ARG A 66 -7.38 13.67 -4.27
CA ARG A 66 -6.26 12.75 -4.08
C ARG A 66 -6.08 12.41 -2.60
N ILE A 67 -5.88 11.12 -2.32
CA ILE A 67 -5.54 10.60 -0.99
C ILE A 67 -4.19 9.93 -1.10
N ASP A 68 -3.18 10.47 -0.41
CA ASP A 68 -1.86 9.88 -0.29
C ASP A 68 -1.65 9.35 1.13
N MET A 69 -1.17 8.13 1.22
CA MET A 69 -0.82 7.46 2.47
C MET A 69 0.62 6.97 2.37
N LYS A 70 1.41 7.22 3.39
CA LYS A 70 2.77 6.68 3.53
C LYS A 70 2.86 5.90 4.80
N GLY A 71 3.58 4.79 4.78
CA GLY A 71 3.70 3.92 5.93
C GLY A 71 4.82 2.93 5.79
N GLU A 72 4.84 1.98 6.71
CA GLU A 72 5.74 0.83 6.66
C GLU A 72 4.99 -0.45 7.00
N VAL A 73 5.37 -1.53 6.33
CA VAL A 73 4.90 -2.90 6.56
C VAL A 73 5.96 -3.63 7.35
N VAL A 74 5.53 -4.34 8.39
CA VAL A 74 6.38 -5.20 9.21
C VAL A 74 6.27 -6.63 8.67
N TYR A 75 7.37 -7.14 8.13
CA TYR A 75 7.49 -8.50 7.63
C TYR A 75 8.39 -9.33 8.55
N VAL A 76 7.90 -10.46 9.02
CA VAL A 76 8.64 -11.43 9.83
C VAL A 76 8.43 -12.81 9.21
N GLY A 77 9.39 -13.19 8.38
CA GLY A 77 9.46 -14.50 7.76
C GLY A 77 10.88 -15.02 7.82
N SER A 78 11.05 -16.33 7.88
CA SER A 78 12.37 -17.00 7.91
C SER A 78 13.26 -16.62 6.72
N ASP A 79 12.65 -16.19 5.62
CA ASP A 79 13.23 -15.76 4.35
C ASP A 79 13.67 -14.28 4.31
N TYR A 80 13.55 -13.54 5.42
CA TYR A 80 13.91 -12.11 5.47
C TYR A 80 15.33 -11.80 4.97
N LYS A 81 16.31 -12.66 5.25
CA LYS A 81 17.70 -12.48 4.79
C LYS A 81 17.83 -12.59 3.28
N GLU A 82 17.04 -13.46 2.66
CA GLU A 82 17.04 -13.66 1.22
C GLU A 82 16.40 -12.46 0.51
N ILE A 83 15.25 -12.00 1.02
CA ILE A 83 14.60 -10.78 0.55
C ILE A 83 15.53 -9.58 0.66
N MET A 84 16.24 -9.42 1.78
CA MET A 84 17.16 -8.30 1.96
C MET A 84 18.34 -8.35 0.97
N LYS A 85 18.86 -9.55 0.68
CA LYS A 85 19.89 -9.75 -0.34
C LYS A 85 19.39 -9.40 -1.75
N MET A 86 18.19 -9.85 -2.11
CA MET A 86 17.59 -9.56 -3.42
C MET A 86 17.26 -8.07 -3.57
N TRP A 87 16.77 -7.43 -2.51
CA TRP A 87 16.53 -5.99 -2.49
C TRP A 87 17.83 -5.19 -2.65
N THR A 88 18.89 -5.58 -1.93
CA THR A 88 20.18 -4.89 -2.01
C THR A 88 20.85 -5.03 -3.38
N LYS A 89 20.70 -6.19 -4.04
CA LYS A 89 21.30 -6.46 -5.35
C LYS A 89 20.49 -5.92 -6.52
N GLU A 90 19.18 -6.14 -6.51
CA GLU A 90 18.31 -5.94 -7.67
C GLU A 90 17.12 -5.01 -7.38
N LYS A 91 16.90 -4.63 -6.12
CA LYS A 91 15.68 -3.94 -5.64
C LYS A 91 14.40 -4.72 -5.99
N ILE A 92 14.50 -6.05 -5.97
CA ILE A 92 13.38 -6.94 -6.24
C ILE A 92 13.00 -7.67 -4.95
N ILE A 93 11.70 -7.79 -4.71
CA ILE A 93 11.11 -8.64 -3.67
C ILE A 93 10.57 -9.89 -4.39
N PRO A 94 10.74 -11.11 -3.83
CA PRO A 94 10.12 -12.32 -4.38
C PRO A 94 8.64 -12.12 -4.68
N GLU A 95 8.17 -12.62 -5.83
CA GLU A 95 6.83 -12.33 -6.35
C GLU A 95 5.72 -12.70 -5.34
N ASP A 96 5.84 -13.86 -4.69
CA ASP A 96 4.89 -14.31 -3.67
C ASP A 96 4.80 -13.31 -2.50
N THR A 97 5.95 -12.94 -1.94
CA THR A 97 6.04 -11.99 -0.82
C THR A 97 5.58 -10.60 -1.21
N HIS A 98 5.93 -10.15 -2.42
CA HIS A 98 5.50 -8.86 -2.95
C HIS A 98 3.97 -8.79 -3.08
N ILE A 99 3.34 -9.85 -3.60
CA ILE A 99 1.87 -9.93 -3.71
C ILE A 99 1.23 -9.88 -2.31
N ASP A 100 1.76 -10.60 -1.33
CA ASP A 100 1.25 -10.57 0.05
C ASP A 100 1.37 -9.17 0.68
N ILE A 101 2.52 -8.50 0.51
CA ILE A 101 2.75 -7.14 1.01
C ILE A 101 1.77 -6.16 0.35
N ILE A 102 1.70 -6.17 -0.98
CA ILE A 102 0.84 -5.26 -1.74
C ILE A 102 -0.65 -5.48 -1.39
N ASN A 103 -1.11 -6.72 -1.30
CA ASN A 103 -2.49 -7.01 -0.89
C ASN A 103 -2.78 -6.54 0.54
N THR A 104 -1.82 -6.68 1.46
CA THR A 104 -1.95 -6.17 2.83
C THR A 104 -2.05 -4.64 2.85
N ILE A 105 -1.18 -3.95 2.09
CA ILE A 105 -1.21 -2.49 1.91
C ILE A 105 -2.56 -2.07 1.35
N PHE A 106 -3.02 -2.69 0.26
CA PHE A 106 -4.30 -2.36 -0.35
C PHE A 106 -5.45 -2.55 0.60
N ARG A 107 -5.53 -3.68 1.31
CA ARG A 107 -6.64 -3.95 2.24
C ARG A 107 -6.70 -2.90 3.34
N ARG A 108 -5.55 -2.48 3.90
CA ARG A 108 -5.49 -1.47 4.97
C ARG A 108 -5.74 -0.06 4.45
N CYS A 109 -5.08 0.33 3.36
CA CYS A 109 -5.13 1.68 2.80
C CYS A 109 -6.47 1.96 2.14
N VAL A 110 -7.05 1.03 1.39
CA VAL A 110 -8.39 1.22 0.80
C VAL A 110 -9.44 1.36 1.90
N SER A 111 -9.38 0.55 2.96
CA SER A 111 -10.29 0.69 4.10
C SER A 111 -10.19 2.07 4.75
N LYS A 112 -8.98 2.62 4.89
CA LYS A 112 -8.78 3.98 5.40
C LYS A 112 -9.20 5.05 4.40
N ALA A 113 -8.97 4.84 3.11
CA ALA A 113 -9.38 5.76 2.05
C ALA A 113 -10.90 5.92 1.99
N ILE A 114 -11.68 4.87 2.28
CA ILE A 114 -13.15 4.96 2.37
C ILE A 114 -13.55 5.95 3.47
N VAL A 115 -13.03 5.76 4.68
CA VAL A 115 -13.34 6.66 5.81
C VAL A 115 -12.91 8.10 5.51
N LEU A 116 -11.72 8.29 4.94
CA LEU A 116 -11.23 9.62 4.57
C LEU A 116 -12.09 10.23 3.45
N ALA A 117 -12.53 9.45 2.47
CA ALA A 117 -13.40 9.91 1.40
C ALA A 117 -14.73 10.40 1.97
N GLU A 118 -15.30 9.72 2.98
CA GLU A 118 -16.49 10.19 3.70
C GLU A 118 -16.22 11.55 4.38
N ASP A 119 -15.09 11.69 5.08
CA ASP A 119 -14.72 12.94 5.78
C ASP A 119 -14.59 14.14 4.81
N ILE A 120 -14.08 13.91 3.59
CA ILE A 120 -13.97 14.96 2.56
C ILE A 120 -15.14 14.98 1.57
N GLN A 121 -16.24 14.28 1.89
CA GLN A 121 -17.46 14.20 1.09
C GLN A 121 -17.18 13.84 -0.37
N LEU A 122 -16.45 12.74 -0.57
CA LEU A 122 -16.19 12.08 -1.84
C LEU A 122 -16.98 10.77 -1.91
N ALA A 123 -17.27 10.31 -3.12
CA ALA A 123 -17.72 8.94 -3.33
C ALA A 123 -16.62 7.98 -2.82
N PRO A 124 -17.01 6.87 -2.16
CA PRO A 124 -16.02 5.90 -1.69
C PRO A 124 -15.23 5.36 -2.89
N PRO A 125 -13.94 5.03 -2.71
CA PRO A 125 -13.12 4.41 -3.73
C PRO A 125 -13.66 3.01 -4.04
N ILE A 126 -14.59 2.89 -5.00
CA ILE A 126 -15.17 1.61 -5.41
C ILE A 126 -14.15 0.87 -6.28
N GLY A 127 -13.80 -0.35 -5.83
CA GLY A 127 -12.85 -1.23 -6.50
C GLY A 127 -11.67 -1.52 -5.57
N LEU A 128 -11.74 -2.62 -4.83
CA LEU A 128 -10.56 -3.21 -4.21
C LEU A 128 -9.74 -3.84 -5.35
N PRO A 129 -8.57 -3.29 -5.72
CA PRO A 129 -7.69 -4.00 -6.62
C PRO A 129 -7.09 -5.17 -5.82
N PHE A 130 -7.46 -6.39 -6.17
CA PHE A 130 -6.80 -7.59 -5.67
C PHE A 130 -5.67 -7.95 -6.64
N ALA A 131 -4.44 -8.06 -6.16
CA ALA A 131 -3.36 -8.59 -6.97
C ALA A 131 -3.59 -10.09 -7.19
N GLN A 132 -3.77 -10.52 -8.45
CA GLN A 132 -3.91 -11.93 -8.82
C GLN A 132 -2.53 -12.49 -9.21
N LYS A 133 -2.13 -13.63 -8.62
CA LYS A 133 -0.98 -14.40 -9.11
C LYS A 133 -1.24 -14.78 -10.57
N LYS A 134 -0.32 -14.45 -11.49
CA LYS A 134 -0.39 -14.97 -12.85
C LYS A 134 -0.26 -16.49 -12.78
N LYS A 135 -1.30 -17.22 -13.16
CA LYS A 135 -1.16 -18.65 -13.47
C LYS A 135 -0.17 -18.76 -14.62
N LYS A 136 0.99 -19.37 -14.39
CA LYS A 136 1.79 -19.96 -15.47
C LYS A 136 1.01 -21.16 -15.99
N GLU A 137 0.56 -21.07 -17.24
CA GLU A 137 0.17 -22.24 -18.05
C GLU A 137 1.41 -23.03 -18.46
#